data_AF-A0A812J9S8-F1
#
_entry.id   AF-A0A812J9S8-F1
#
_cell.length_a   1.000
_cell.length_b   1.000
_cell.length_c   1.000
_cell.angle_alpha   90.00
_cell.angle_beta   90.00
_cell.angle_gamma   90.00
#
_symmetry.space_group_name_H-M   'P 1'
#
loop_
_entity.id
_entity.type
_entity.pdbx_description
1 polymer ?
#
loop_
_entity_poly.entity_id
_entity_poly.type
_entity_poly.pdbx_seq_one_letter_code
_entity_poly.pdbx_strand_id
1 'polypeptide(L)'
;MATIRDDNSFDVEAFLAEERQDVEKSRRQAQAEARDPFGRHRWVCLQNLQTTALNGKYAEVLVPLNQDSRLGVRVQQEAAPKLIKQVNLMAIPDEETVQVCRIAAKGEDSFLGGYIQDTRWPLAILQSMPWTVSPISARLGFPLRVTRVPARSKLSRREDFDNQWATYMLIEIRSGFAPDEWQAFVGPVVVWRPDGDVSSDDMCLLNDFLSDLLDGPYSEGTMNPDRDLTPTAWARHRSRSLENARFNPDSEQYEDLHF
;
A
#
# COMPACT_ATOMS: atom_id res chain seq x y z
N MET A 1 0.86 -62.96 1.12
CA MET A 1 -0.03 -61.81 1.34
C MET A 1 0.85 -60.64 1.74
N ALA A 2 1.08 -59.71 0.81
CA ALA A 2 1.86 -58.50 1.08
C ALA A 2 0.88 -57.41 1.56
N THR A 3 1.05 -56.98 2.80
CA THR A 3 0.27 -55.90 3.41
C THR A 3 0.81 -54.58 2.90
N ILE A 4 0.07 -53.91 2.03
CA ILE A 4 0.37 -52.53 1.61
C ILE A 4 0.03 -51.64 2.82
N ARG A 5 1.04 -51.00 3.40
CA ARG A 5 0.86 -49.95 4.40
C ARG A 5 0.68 -48.62 3.67
N ASP A 6 -0.52 -48.09 3.70
CA ASP A 6 -0.78 -46.67 3.41
C ASP A 6 -0.31 -45.85 4.62
N ASP A 7 0.91 -45.31 4.54
CA ASP A 7 1.55 -44.54 5.62
C ASP A 7 1.76 -43.06 5.26
N ASN A 8 1.03 -42.53 4.26
CA ASN A 8 1.09 -41.13 3.86
C ASN A 8 -0.09 -40.32 4.43
N SER A 9 -0.16 -40.24 5.76
CA SER A 9 -1.00 -39.24 6.44
C SER A 9 -0.32 -37.87 6.36
N PHE A 10 -0.77 -37.00 5.47
CA PHE A 10 -0.35 -35.60 5.43
C PHE A 10 -0.80 -34.90 6.72
N ASP A 11 0.16 -34.39 7.50
CA ASP A 11 -0.11 -33.67 8.73
C ASP A 11 -0.46 -32.21 8.42
N VAL A 12 -1.76 -31.96 8.30
CA VAL A 12 -2.32 -30.64 8.02
C VAL A 12 -1.94 -29.63 9.11
N GLU A 13 -1.86 -30.06 10.38
CA GLU A 13 -1.56 -29.15 11.50
C GLU A 13 -0.10 -28.68 11.45
N ALA A 14 0.83 -29.60 11.15
CA ALA A 14 2.24 -29.26 10.98
C ALA A 14 2.45 -28.28 9.81
N PHE A 15 1.78 -28.52 8.67
CA PHE A 15 1.84 -27.62 7.51
C PHE A 15 1.32 -26.21 7.84
N LEU A 16 0.15 -26.11 8.48
CA LEU A 16 -0.42 -24.81 8.89
C LEU A 16 0.46 -24.10 9.93
N ALA A 17 1.13 -24.83 10.81
CA ALA A 17 2.04 -24.26 11.80
C ALA A 17 3.31 -23.67 11.15
N GLU A 18 3.87 -24.35 10.15
CA GLU A 18 5.00 -23.87 9.35
C GLU A 18 4.63 -22.59 8.58
N GLU A 19 3.46 -22.58 7.92
CA GLU A 19 2.96 -21.42 7.21
C GLU A 19 2.78 -20.20 8.15
N ARG A 20 2.22 -20.40 9.34
CA ARG A 20 2.11 -19.34 10.36
C ARG A 20 3.46 -18.81 10.82
N GLN A 21 4.47 -19.69 10.98
CA GLN A 21 5.82 -19.26 11.35
C GLN A 21 6.48 -18.43 10.25
N ASP A 22 6.31 -18.82 8.98
CA ASP A 22 6.84 -18.08 7.84
C ASP A 22 6.18 -16.72 7.67
N VAL A 23 4.86 -16.63 7.87
CA VAL A 23 4.12 -15.36 7.89
C VAL A 23 4.62 -14.45 9.00
N GLU A 24 4.74 -14.96 10.23
CA GLU A 24 5.21 -14.18 11.37
C GLU A 24 6.67 -13.71 11.20
N LYS A 25 7.54 -14.56 10.66
CA LYS A 25 8.92 -14.21 10.33
C LYS A 25 8.98 -13.11 9.28
N SER A 26 8.18 -13.22 8.22
CA SER A 26 8.06 -12.22 7.16
C SER A 26 7.55 -10.88 7.72
N ARG A 27 6.56 -10.92 8.62
CA ARG A 27 6.02 -9.74 9.31
C ARG A 27 7.08 -9.05 10.17
N ARG A 28 7.84 -9.79 10.97
CA ARG A 28 8.93 -9.24 11.78
C ARG A 28 10.03 -8.62 10.93
N GLN A 29 10.39 -9.26 9.82
CA GLN A 29 11.37 -8.71 8.88
C GLN A 29 10.85 -7.40 8.28
N ALA A 30 9.60 -7.36 7.81
CA ALA A 30 9.00 -6.14 7.27
C ALA A 30 8.97 -5.01 8.31
N GLN A 31 8.63 -5.31 9.57
CA GLN A 31 8.67 -4.33 10.67
C GLN A 31 10.09 -3.84 10.98
N ALA A 32 11.09 -4.72 10.95
CA ALA A 32 12.49 -4.34 11.14
C ALA A 32 12.98 -3.44 10.00
N GLU A 33 12.66 -3.78 8.75
CA GLU A 33 12.97 -2.96 7.57
C GLU A 33 12.25 -1.60 7.61
N ALA A 34 11.00 -1.54 8.07
CA ALA A 34 10.25 -0.29 8.20
C ALA A 34 10.85 0.67 9.24
N ARG A 35 11.48 0.11 10.29
CA ARG A 35 12.16 0.86 11.37
C ARG A 35 13.59 1.26 11.03
N ASP A 36 14.24 0.56 10.11
CA ASP A 36 15.57 0.95 9.62
C ASP A 36 15.44 2.23 8.77
N PRO A 37 16.12 3.35 9.12
CA PRO A 37 16.08 4.57 8.32
C PRO A 37 16.59 4.40 6.88
N PHE A 38 17.38 3.34 6.63
CA PHE A 38 17.89 2.95 5.32
C PHE A 38 17.27 1.64 4.82
N GLY A 39 16.18 1.19 5.46
CA GLY A 39 15.44 0.01 5.07
C GLY A 39 14.87 0.12 3.65
N ARG A 40 14.47 -1.02 3.10
CA ARG A 40 13.87 -1.08 1.78
C ARG A 40 12.65 -0.15 1.71
N HIS A 41 12.53 0.59 0.62
CA HIS A 41 11.46 1.55 0.34
C HIS A 41 11.43 2.80 1.23
N ARG A 42 12.40 2.99 2.14
CA ARG A 42 12.60 4.28 2.79
C ARG A 42 13.13 5.30 1.81
N TRP A 43 12.76 6.55 2.06
CA TRP A 43 13.32 7.69 1.35
C TRP A 43 14.51 8.27 2.11
N VAL A 44 15.53 8.65 1.35
CA VAL A 44 16.76 9.27 1.85
C VAL A 44 17.09 10.50 1.01
N CYS A 45 17.86 11.42 1.58
CA CYS A 45 18.43 12.56 0.87
C CYS A 45 19.90 12.27 0.52
N LEU A 46 20.31 12.57 -0.71
CA LEU A 46 21.68 12.38 -1.17
C LEU A 46 22.57 13.55 -0.73
N GLN A 47 23.76 13.26 -0.21
CA GLN A 47 24.71 14.28 0.27
C GLN A 47 26.17 13.89 0.05
N ASN A 48 27.05 14.89 0.01
CA ASN A 48 28.51 14.73 -0.07
C ASN A 48 28.99 13.88 -1.28
N LEU A 49 28.18 13.77 -2.34
CA LEU A 49 28.56 13.09 -3.58
C LEU A 49 29.51 13.98 -4.40
N GLN A 50 30.46 13.34 -5.07
CA GLN A 50 31.31 14.00 -6.07
C GLN A 50 30.49 14.57 -7.24
N THR A 51 29.42 13.87 -7.63
CA THR A 51 28.44 14.37 -8.60
C THR A 51 27.50 15.35 -7.90
N THR A 52 27.93 16.61 -7.79
CA THR A 52 27.24 17.65 -7.01
C THR A 52 25.79 17.88 -7.42
N ALA A 53 25.44 17.64 -8.69
CA ALA A 53 24.06 17.74 -9.20
C ALA A 53 23.07 16.76 -8.55
N LEU A 54 23.55 15.71 -7.88
CA LEU A 54 22.71 14.77 -7.15
C LEU A 54 22.54 15.14 -5.67
N ASN A 55 23.38 16.00 -5.11
CA ASN A 55 23.26 16.40 -3.70
C ASN A 55 21.97 17.19 -3.48
N GLY A 56 21.26 16.90 -2.39
CA GLY A 56 19.95 17.46 -2.06
C GLY A 56 18.77 16.75 -2.75
N LYS A 57 19.01 15.83 -3.69
CA LYS A 57 17.93 15.03 -4.28
C LYS A 57 17.46 13.94 -3.33
N TYR A 58 16.16 13.66 -3.37
CA TYR A 58 15.57 12.51 -2.70
C TYR A 58 15.76 11.23 -3.51
N ALA A 59 15.90 10.11 -2.82
CA ALA A 59 15.98 8.79 -3.41
C ALA A 59 15.24 7.74 -2.57
N GLU A 60 14.58 6.79 -3.22
CA GLU A 60 13.97 5.62 -2.58
C GLU A 60 15.00 4.48 -2.54
N VAL A 61 15.17 3.83 -1.39
CA VAL A 61 15.99 2.63 -1.26
C VAL A 61 15.28 1.44 -1.92
N LEU A 62 15.91 0.81 -2.90
CA LEU A 62 15.37 -0.36 -3.60
C LEU A 62 16.01 -1.67 -3.13
N VAL A 63 17.32 -1.62 -2.85
CA VAL A 63 18.14 -2.78 -2.48
C VAL A 63 18.90 -2.44 -1.20
N PRO A 64 18.91 -3.34 -0.20
CA PRO A 64 19.59 -3.10 1.07
C PRO A 64 21.12 -2.98 0.91
N LEU A 65 21.79 -2.66 2.01
CA LEU A 65 23.24 -2.49 2.09
C LEU A 65 23.99 -3.74 1.61
N ASN A 66 24.90 -3.57 0.64
CA ASN A 66 25.79 -4.62 0.16
C ASN A 66 27.12 -4.68 0.96
N GLN A 67 28.00 -5.62 0.60
CA GLN A 67 29.31 -5.81 1.25
C GLN A 67 30.24 -4.59 1.15
N ASP A 68 30.03 -3.70 0.17
CA ASP A 68 30.80 -2.47 -0.04
C ASP A 68 30.20 -1.25 0.67
N SER A 69 29.24 -1.48 1.58
CA SER A 69 28.48 -0.43 2.27
C SER A 69 27.74 0.51 1.31
N ARG A 70 27.20 -0.03 0.21
CA ARG A 70 26.39 0.69 -0.77
C ARG A 70 24.94 0.20 -0.77
N LEU A 71 24.00 1.12 -0.96
CA LEU A 71 22.59 0.82 -1.20
C LEU A 71 22.24 1.07 -2.66
N GLY A 72 21.34 0.24 -3.20
CA GLY A 72 20.71 0.49 -4.48
C GLY A 72 19.55 1.44 -4.28
N VAL A 73 19.64 2.64 -4.85
CA VAL A 73 18.63 3.70 -4.69
C VAL A 73 18.08 4.16 -6.03
N ARG A 74 16.80 4.54 -6.06
CA ARG A 74 16.15 5.22 -7.19
C ARG A 74 15.98 6.68 -6.85
N VAL A 75 16.79 7.51 -7.51
CA VAL A 75 16.75 8.96 -7.33
C VAL A 75 15.53 9.53 -8.03
N GLN A 76 14.83 10.46 -7.39
CA GLN A 76 13.66 11.11 -7.98
C GLN A 76 13.99 11.71 -9.36
N GLN A 77 13.13 11.48 -10.35
CA GLN A 77 13.27 11.95 -11.74
C GLN A 77 14.45 11.35 -12.52
N GLU A 78 15.19 10.39 -11.96
CA GLU A 78 16.24 9.67 -12.69
C GLU A 78 15.70 8.31 -13.14
N ALA A 79 15.97 7.93 -14.39
CA ALA A 79 15.45 6.68 -14.95
C ALA A 79 16.14 5.43 -14.39
N ALA A 80 17.46 5.52 -14.15
CA ALA A 80 18.27 4.37 -13.74
C ALA A 80 18.57 4.40 -12.23
N PRO A 81 18.40 3.27 -11.53
CA PRO A 81 18.89 3.10 -10.17
C PRO A 81 20.41 3.34 -10.07
N LYS A 82 20.88 3.76 -8.89
CA LYS A 82 22.28 4.04 -8.61
C LYS A 82 22.73 3.29 -7.35
N LEU A 83 24.02 2.91 -7.29
CA LEU A 83 24.65 2.34 -6.10
C LEU A 83 25.41 3.42 -5.32
N ILE A 84 24.86 3.85 -4.18
CA ILE A 84 25.37 4.97 -3.39
C ILE A 84 25.88 4.46 -2.04
N LYS A 85 27.05 4.94 -1.59
CA LYS A 85 27.58 4.60 -0.26
C LYS A 85 26.66 5.14 0.82
N GLN A 86 26.45 4.38 1.89
CA GLN A 86 25.58 4.81 3.00
C GLN A 86 26.01 6.15 3.62
N VAL A 87 27.33 6.43 3.67
CA VAL A 87 27.89 7.71 4.17
C VAL A 87 27.41 8.94 3.38
N ASN A 88 26.94 8.72 2.14
CA ASN A 88 26.43 9.74 1.24
C ASN A 88 24.90 9.84 1.27
N LEU A 89 24.25 9.16 2.20
CA LEU A 89 22.82 9.19 2.40
C LEU A 89 22.51 9.84 3.75
N MET A 90 21.41 10.57 3.79
CA MET A 90 20.83 11.13 5.00
C MET A 90 19.43 10.55 5.15
N ALA A 91 19.14 9.95 6.30
CA ALA A 91 17.77 9.60 6.64
C ALA A 91 16.92 10.88 6.70
N ILE A 92 15.70 10.79 6.18
CA ILE A 92 14.76 11.91 6.26
C ILE A 92 14.02 11.80 7.60
N PRO A 93 13.96 12.87 8.41
CA PRO A 93 13.26 12.85 9.68
C PRO A 93 11.78 12.52 9.50
N ASP A 94 11.19 11.82 10.48
CA ASP A 94 9.80 11.37 10.34
C ASP A 94 8.82 12.55 10.27
N GLU A 95 9.14 13.71 10.85
CA GLU A 95 8.38 14.96 10.77
C GLU A 95 8.31 15.58 9.36
N GLU A 96 9.23 15.22 8.47
CA GLU A 96 9.21 15.62 7.05
C GLU A 96 8.49 14.59 6.17
N THR A 97 8.04 13.49 6.77
CA THR A 97 7.38 12.37 6.08
C THR A 97 5.97 12.16 6.61
N VAL A 98 5.14 11.51 5.80
CA VAL A 98 3.82 11.02 6.21
C VAL A 98 3.74 9.53 5.93
N GLN A 99 3.02 8.79 6.77
CA GLN A 99 2.67 7.40 6.46
C GLN A 99 1.65 7.40 5.33
N VAL A 100 1.91 6.56 4.34
CA VAL A 100 1.06 6.37 3.17
C VAL A 100 0.81 4.89 2.99
N CYS A 101 -0.37 4.56 2.45
CA CYS A 101 -0.65 3.23 1.97
C CYS A 101 -0.27 3.13 0.50
N ARG A 102 0.72 2.30 0.17
CA ARG A 102 1.05 1.98 -1.23
C ARG A 102 0.25 0.76 -1.65
N ILE A 103 -0.49 0.88 -2.75
CA ILE A 103 -1.27 -0.19 -3.37
C ILE A 103 -0.56 -0.62 -4.65
N ALA A 104 -0.16 -1.89 -4.72
CA ALA A 104 0.48 -2.49 -5.87
C ALA A 104 -0.50 -2.63 -7.05
N ALA A 105 0.06 -2.67 -8.26
CA ALA A 105 -0.68 -3.17 -9.41
C ALA A 105 -0.67 -4.71 -9.41
N LYS A 106 -1.65 -5.33 -10.06
CA LYS A 106 -1.82 -6.78 -10.11
C LYS A 106 -0.55 -7.56 -10.50
N GLY A 107 0.22 -7.06 -11.45
CA GLY A 107 1.44 -7.72 -11.95
C GLY A 107 2.72 -7.31 -11.21
N GLU A 108 2.63 -6.54 -10.14
CA GLU A 108 3.83 -6.22 -9.37
C GLU A 108 4.29 -7.40 -8.51
N ASP A 109 5.39 -8.03 -8.92
CA ASP A 109 6.07 -9.02 -8.08
C ASP A 109 6.83 -8.36 -6.92
N SER A 110 7.10 -9.13 -5.86
CA SER A 110 8.05 -8.81 -4.77
C SER A 110 7.60 -7.74 -3.76
N PHE A 111 6.31 -7.63 -3.51
CA PHE A 111 5.83 -6.91 -2.33
C PHE A 111 6.01 -7.72 -1.06
N LEU A 112 6.68 -7.12 -0.07
CA LEU A 112 6.65 -7.62 1.30
C LEU A 112 5.30 -7.22 1.91
N GLY A 113 4.44 -8.20 2.21
CA GLY A 113 3.11 -7.96 2.82
C GLY A 113 1.91 -8.03 1.86
N GLY A 114 2.08 -8.50 0.62
CA GLY A 114 0.94 -8.72 -0.30
C GLY A 114 0.73 -7.56 -1.28
N TYR A 115 -0.50 -7.09 -1.49
CA TYR A 115 -0.79 -6.07 -2.51
C TYR A 115 -0.85 -4.64 -1.95
N ILE A 116 -0.75 -4.46 -0.63
CA ILE A 116 -0.71 -3.17 0.07
C ILE A 116 0.48 -3.12 1.03
N GLN A 117 0.99 -1.91 1.28
CA GLN A 117 2.12 -1.71 2.20
C GLN A 117 2.08 -0.33 2.84
N ASP A 118 2.30 -0.30 4.15
CA ASP A 118 2.58 0.93 4.89
C ASP A 118 4.03 1.36 4.70
N THR A 119 4.21 2.63 4.32
CA THR A 119 5.52 3.21 4.09
C THR A 119 5.49 4.70 4.38
N ARG A 120 6.65 5.32 4.60
CA ARG A 120 6.75 6.76 4.86
C ARG A 120 7.34 7.47 3.66
N TRP A 121 6.65 8.50 3.18
CA TRP A 121 7.07 9.29 2.03
C TRP A 121 7.29 10.74 2.43
N PRO A 122 8.34 11.41 1.91
CA PRO A 122 8.54 12.84 2.15
C PRO A 122 7.38 13.62 1.55
N LEU A 123 6.79 14.53 2.33
CA LEU A 123 5.63 15.29 1.89
C LEU A 123 5.94 16.12 0.64
N ALA A 124 7.16 16.66 0.53
CA ALA A 124 7.63 17.38 -0.65
C ALA A 124 7.57 16.53 -1.93
N ILE A 125 7.86 15.22 -1.85
CA ILE A 125 7.78 14.31 -2.99
C ILE A 125 6.34 14.11 -3.41
N LEU A 126 5.47 13.79 -2.45
CA LEU A 126 4.03 13.61 -2.69
C LEU A 126 3.39 14.85 -3.31
N GLN A 127 3.73 16.03 -2.80
CA GLN A 127 3.22 17.31 -3.30
C GLN A 127 3.73 17.67 -4.70
N SER A 128 4.92 17.19 -5.09
CA SER A 128 5.51 17.44 -6.41
C SER A 128 4.92 16.58 -7.54
N MET A 129 4.23 15.49 -7.20
CA MET A 129 3.66 14.56 -8.18
C MET A 129 2.18 14.89 -8.47
N PRO A 130 1.65 14.51 -9.65
CA PRO A 130 0.23 14.61 -9.93
C PRO A 130 -0.58 13.70 -8.99
N TRP A 131 -1.64 14.25 -8.40
CA TRP A 131 -2.56 13.53 -7.52
C TRP A 131 -4.00 13.86 -7.84
N THR A 132 -4.91 12.96 -7.45
CA THR A 132 -6.37 13.13 -7.54
C THR A 132 -6.98 12.94 -6.16
N VAL A 133 -7.92 13.79 -5.76
CA VAL A 133 -8.67 13.58 -4.51
C VAL A 133 -9.75 12.54 -4.75
N SER A 134 -9.86 11.55 -3.85
CA SER A 134 -10.95 10.59 -3.92
C SER A 134 -12.29 11.25 -3.63
N PRO A 135 -13.25 11.25 -4.59
CA PRO A 135 -14.57 11.86 -4.38
C PRO A 135 -15.31 11.23 -3.20
N ILE A 136 -15.19 9.90 -3.05
CA ILE A 136 -15.76 9.15 -1.95
C ILE A 136 -15.17 9.62 -0.62
N SER A 137 -13.85 9.55 -0.45
CA SER A 137 -13.20 9.92 0.82
C SER A 137 -13.47 11.39 1.23
N ALA A 138 -13.49 12.30 0.25
CA ALA A 138 -13.84 13.70 0.48
C ALA A 138 -15.29 13.84 0.98
N ARG A 139 -16.22 13.07 0.42
CA ARG A 139 -17.61 13.04 0.85
C ARG A 139 -17.79 12.42 2.25
N LEU A 140 -16.93 11.47 2.62
CA LEU A 140 -16.93 10.86 3.96
C LEU A 140 -16.25 11.74 5.03
N GLY A 141 -15.62 12.86 4.64
CA GLY A 141 -15.04 13.84 5.55
C GLY A 141 -13.54 13.68 5.81
N PHE A 142 -12.86 12.79 5.09
CA PHE A 142 -11.42 12.56 5.18
C PHE A 142 -10.81 12.51 3.77
N PRO A 143 -10.57 13.66 3.12
CA PRO A 143 -10.13 13.68 1.72
C PRO A 143 -8.75 13.02 1.54
N LEU A 144 -8.73 11.87 0.87
CA LEU A 144 -7.52 11.14 0.50
C LEU A 144 -7.05 11.57 -0.90
N ARG A 145 -5.73 11.69 -1.05
CA ARG A 145 -5.05 11.91 -2.33
C ARG A 145 -4.51 10.60 -2.86
N VAL A 146 -4.80 10.30 -4.12
CA VAL A 146 -4.31 9.12 -4.83
C VAL A 146 -3.30 9.59 -5.88
N THR A 147 -2.08 9.06 -5.82
CA THR A 147 -0.97 9.40 -6.72
C THR A 147 -0.47 8.14 -7.40
N ARG A 148 -0.46 8.11 -8.75
CA ARG A 148 0.18 7.02 -9.49
C ARG A 148 1.70 7.09 -9.31
N VAL A 149 2.32 5.94 -9.10
CA VAL A 149 3.77 5.84 -8.89
C VAL A 149 4.41 4.86 -9.86
N PRO A 150 5.73 4.95 -10.09
CA PRO A 150 6.43 3.95 -10.89
C PRO A 150 6.35 2.55 -10.24
N ALA A 151 6.18 1.55 -11.09
CA ALA A 151 6.21 0.17 -10.64
C ALA A 151 7.57 -0.20 -10.03
N ARG A 152 7.56 -1.13 -9.07
CA ARG A 152 8.76 -1.68 -8.43
C ARG A 152 9.32 -2.91 -9.16
N SER A 153 8.51 -3.52 -10.00
CA SER A 153 8.88 -4.61 -10.90
C SER A 153 8.43 -4.29 -12.32
N LYS A 154 8.87 -5.11 -13.29
CA LYS A 154 8.55 -4.90 -14.69
C LYS A 154 7.13 -5.38 -14.96
N LEU A 155 6.24 -4.45 -15.29
CA LEU A 155 4.91 -4.76 -15.81
C LEU A 155 5.00 -4.86 -17.34
N SER A 156 4.45 -5.94 -17.91
CA SER A 156 4.71 -6.32 -19.30
C SER A 156 3.45 -6.37 -20.16
N ARG A 157 2.31 -6.69 -19.55
CA ARG A 157 1.01 -6.80 -20.19
C ARG A 157 0.08 -5.74 -19.61
N ARG A 158 -1.01 -5.46 -20.33
CA ARG A 158 -1.96 -4.43 -19.92
C ARG A 158 -2.54 -4.78 -18.54
N GLU A 159 -3.05 -5.99 -18.38
CA GLU A 159 -3.64 -6.52 -17.14
C GLU A 159 -2.70 -6.50 -15.92
N ASP A 160 -1.39 -6.42 -16.13
CA ASP A 160 -0.41 -6.30 -15.03
C ASP A 160 -0.58 -4.94 -14.30
N PHE A 161 -1.18 -3.94 -14.96
CA PHE A 161 -1.43 -2.60 -14.42
C PHE A 161 -2.79 -2.47 -13.72
N ASP A 162 -3.58 -3.54 -13.59
CA ASP A 162 -4.89 -3.43 -12.92
C ASP A 162 -4.72 -3.11 -11.43
N ASN A 163 -5.53 -2.17 -10.94
CA ASN A 163 -5.57 -1.77 -9.53
C ASN A 163 -7.00 -1.37 -9.16
N GLN A 164 -7.81 -2.35 -8.79
CA GLN A 164 -9.24 -2.15 -8.55
C GLN A 164 -9.52 -1.26 -7.34
N TRP A 165 -8.66 -1.29 -6.30
CA TRP A 165 -8.82 -0.44 -5.12
C TRP A 165 -8.71 1.03 -5.49
N ALA A 166 -7.74 1.37 -6.35
CA ALA A 166 -7.62 2.72 -6.89
C ALA A 166 -8.83 3.11 -7.75
N THR A 167 -9.35 2.19 -8.56
CA THR A 167 -10.58 2.39 -9.33
C THR A 167 -11.77 2.69 -8.41
N TYR A 168 -11.99 1.88 -7.37
CA TYR A 168 -13.14 2.01 -6.46
C TYR A 168 -13.09 3.32 -5.66
N MET A 169 -11.91 3.73 -5.20
CA MET A 169 -11.74 5.01 -4.51
C MET A 169 -12.12 6.22 -5.38
N LEU A 170 -11.99 6.09 -6.70
CA LEU A 170 -12.14 7.19 -7.65
C LEU A 170 -13.42 7.09 -8.49
N ILE A 171 -14.37 6.25 -8.09
CA ILE A 171 -15.71 6.26 -8.67
C ILE A 171 -16.38 7.62 -8.45
N GLU A 172 -17.11 8.07 -9.46
CA GLU A 172 -17.97 9.22 -9.34
C GLU A 172 -19.20 8.88 -8.49
N ILE A 173 -19.50 9.75 -7.52
CA ILE A 173 -20.54 9.56 -6.51
C ILE A 173 -21.92 9.21 -7.10
N ARG A 174 -22.25 9.73 -8.29
CA ARG A 174 -23.57 9.54 -8.89
C ARG A 174 -23.66 8.33 -9.80
N SER A 175 -22.61 8.05 -10.56
CA SER A 175 -22.63 7.01 -11.58
C SER A 175 -22.15 5.67 -11.05
N GLY A 176 -21.31 5.66 -10.02
CA GLY A 176 -20.64 4.46 -9.53
C GLY A 176 -19.47 4.01 -10.42
N PHE A 177 -19.15 4.76 -11.47
CA PHE A 177 -18.03 4.49 -12.38
C PHE A 177 -16.89 5.45 -12.12
N ALA A 178 -15.66 4.95 -12.16
CA ALA A 178 -14.48 5.80 -12.18
C ALA A 178 -14.36 6.52 -13.54
N PRO A 179 -13.72 7.69 -13.62
CA PRO A 179 -13.31 8.29 -14.89
C PRO A 179 -12.45 7.32 -15.70
N ASP A 180 -12.47 7.45 -17.03
CA ASP A 180 -11.82 6.51 -17.96
C ASP A 180 -10.35 6.24 -17.63
N GLU A 181 -9.60 7.26 -17.19
CA GLU A 181 -8.19 7.09 -16.82
C GLU A 181 -7.97 6.23 -15.57
N TRP A 182 -9.02 6.03 -14.76
CA TRP A 182 -8.99 5.24 -13.52
C TRP A 182 -9.75 3.91 -13.62
N GLN A 183 -10.40 3.60 -14.75
CA GLN A 183 -11.15 2.35 -14.91
C GLN A 183 -10.27 1.12 -15.17
N ALA A 184 -9.14 1.30 -15.87
CA ALA A 184 -8.27 0.19 -16.23
C ALA A 184 -6.82 0.62 -16.36
N PHE A 185 -5.89 -0.31 -16.15
CA PHE A 185 -4.45 -0.08 -16.33
C PHE A 185 -3.91 1.10 -15.51
N VAL A 186 -4.47 1.24 -14.32
CA VAL A 186 -4.21 2.33 -13.39
C VAL A 186 -2.74 2.36 -12.94
N GLY A 187 -2.14 1.19 -12.79
CA GLY A 187 -0.82 1.00 -12.21
C GLY A 187 -0.82 1.10 -10.69
N PRO A 188 0.38 1.06 -10.07
CA PRO A 188 0.50 1.18 -8.63
C PRO A 188 0.26 2.62 -8.18
N VAL A 189 -0.31 2.76 -6.99
CA VAL A 189 -0.61 4.07 -6.40
C VAL A 189 -0.09 4.18 -4.97
N VAL A 190 0.08 5.41 -4.51
CA VAL A 190 0.16 5.74 -3.09
C VAL A 190 -1.06 6.56 -2.70
N VAL A 191 -1.67 6.21 -1.58
CA VAL A 191 -2.79 6.90 -0.96
C VAL A 191 -2.28 7.62 0.27
N TRP A 192 -2.55 8.93 0.36
CA TRP A 192 -1.98 9.78 1.39
C TRP A 192 -2.90 10.96 1.70
N ARG A 193 -2.65 11.62 2.83
CA ARG A 193 -3.27 12.90 3.18
C ARG A 193 -2.18 13.87 3.65
N PRO A 194 -2.29 15.17 3.36
CA PRO A 194 -1.29 16.14 3.79
C PRO A 194 -1.26 16.32 5.32
N ASP A 195 -2.40 16.12 5.98
CA ASP A 195 -2.62 16.45 7.39
C ASP A 195 -2.79 15.20 8.27
N GLY A 196 -2.10 14.11 7.94
CA GLY A 196 -2.15 12.88 8.74
C GLY A 196 -1.64 11.65 8.02
N ASP A 197 -1.68 10.54 8.74
CA ASP A 197 -1.23 9.24 8.26
C ASP A 197 -2.40 8.46 7.63
N VAL A 198 -2.05 7.54 6.72
CA VAL A 198 -2.96 6.58 6.08
C VAL A 198 -2.31 5.21 6.16
N SER A 199 -2.99 4.26 6.77
CA SER A 199 -2.49 2.88 6.91
C SER A 199 -3.12 1.92 5.88
N SER A 200 -2.62 0.70 5.86
CA SER A 200 -3.17 -0.43 5.13
C SER A 200 -4.52 -0.86 5.70
N ASP A 201 -4.67 -0.86 7.03
CA ASP A 201 -5.92 -1.15 7.73
C ASP A 201 -7.05 -0.16 7.37
N ASP A 202 -6.72 1.13 7.36
CA ASP A 202 -7.60 2.21 6.89
C ASP A 202 -8.10 1.91 5.46
N MET A 203 -7.18 1.48 4.60
CA MET A 203 -7.49 1.19 3.20
C MET A 203 -8.32 -0.09 3.01
N CYS A 204 -8.07 -1.12 3.82
CA CYS A 204 -8.90 -2.33 3.85
C CYS A 204 -10.35 -2.00 4.23
N LEU A 205 -10.56 -1.27 5.32
CA LEU A 205 -11.90 -0.85 5.74
C LEU A 205 -12.60 0.00 4.68
N LEU A 206 -11.86 0.92 4.05
CA LEU A 206 -12.42 1.74 2.99
C LEU A 206 -12.80 0.90 1.76
N ASN A 207 -11.95 -0.06 1.38
CA ASN A 207 -12.25 -0.95 0.27
C ASN A 207 -13.47 -1.85 0.54
N ASP A 208 -13.62 -2.37 1.76
CA ASP A 208 -14.78 -3.17 2.14
C ASP A 208 -16.06 -2.35 2.07
N PHE A 209 -16.04 -1.11 2.58
CA PHE A 209 -17.16 -0.19 2.47
C PHE A 209 -17.51 0.13 1.00
N LEU A 210 -16.52 0.36 0.15
CA LEU A 210 -16.72 0.61 -1.27
C LEU A 210 -17.29 -0.63 -1.99
N SER A 211 -16.82 -1.81 -1.63
CA SER A 211 -17.31 -3.08 -2.19
C SER A 211 -18.77 -3.31 -1.81
N ASP A 212 -19.14 -3.10 -0.54
CA ASP A 212 -20.53 -3.13 -0.07
C ASP A 212 -21.44 -2.18 -0.88
N LEU A 213 -20.95 -0.97 -1.19
CA LEU A 213 -21.70 0.01 -1.99
C LEU A 213 -21.87 -0.45 -3.43
N LEU A 214 -20.80 -0.99 -4.04
CA LEU A 214 -20.80 -1.45 -5.42
C LEU A 214 -21.70 -2.67 -5.61
N ASP A 215 -21.59 -3.65 -4.73
CA ASP A 215 -22.35 -4.90 -4.80
C ASP A 215 -23.81 -4.74 -4.40
N GLY A 216 -24.15 -3.72 -3.59
CA GLY A 216 -25.52 -3.41 -3.18
C GLY A 216 -26.08 -2.16 -3.89
N PRO A 217 -26.10 -0.98 -3.24
CA PRO A 217 -26.82 0.19 -3.74
C PRO A 217 -26.53 0.60 -5.19
N TYR A 218 -25.28 0.52 -5.66
CA TYR A 218 -24.97 0.82 -7.06
C TYR A 218 -25.50 -0.25 -8.02
N SER A 219 -25.27 -1.55 -7.74
CA SER A 219 -25.73 -2.65 -8.60
C SER A 219 -27.26 -2.71 -8.71
N GLU A 220 -27.96 -2.38 -7.62
CA GLU A 220 -29.42 -2.37 -7.52
C GLU A 220 -30.06 -1.09 -8.07
N GLY A 221 -29.27 -0.05 -8.37
CA GLY A 221 -29.78 1.27 -8.76
C GLY A 221 -30.52 2.01 -7.63
N THR A 222 -30.25 1.64 -6.37
CA THR A 222 -30.88 2.21 -5.17
C THR A 222 -29.98 3.20 -4.43
N MET A 223 -28.79 3.47 -4.96
CA MET A 223 -27.79 4.37 -4.41
C MET A 223 -28.32 5.78 -4.17
N ASN A 224 -28.25 6.22 -2.93
CA ASN A 224 -28.54 7.60 -2.52
C ASN A 224 -27.34 8.19 -1.77
N PRO A 225 -26.54 9.07 -2.39
CA PRO A 225 -25.36 9.66 -1.76
C PRO A 225 -25.60 10.46 -0.47
N ASP A 226 -26.83 10.93 -0.22
CA ASP A 226 -27.17 11.64 1.01
C ASP A 226 -27.53 10.69 2.16
N ARG A 227 -27.74 9.40 1.87
CA ARG A 227 -28.00 8.34 2.84
C ARG A 227 -26.79 7.41 3.00
N ASP A 228 -26.29 6.90 1.88
CA ASP A 228 -25.35 5.79 1.81
C ASP A 228 -23.89 6.25 1.84
N LEU A 229 -23.63 7.48 1.39
CA LEU A 229 -22.28 8.05 1.31
C LEU A 229 -22.14 9.27 2.22
N THR A 230 -22.17 9.02 3.53
CA THR A 230 -22.06 10.04 4.58
C THR A 230 -21.05 9.64 5.65
N PRO A 231 -20.48 10.59 6.40
CA PRO A 231 -19.62 10.27 7.55
C PRO A 231 -20.29 9.32 8.56
N THR A 232 -21.62 9.44 8.74
CA THR A 232 -22.39 8.56 9.63
C THR A 232 -22.52 7.14 9.08
N ALA A 233 -22.73 6.98 7.77
CA ALA A 233 -22.76 5.65 7.13
C ALA A 233 -21.41 4.95 7.24
N TRP A 234 -20.32 5.69 6.97
CA TRP A 234 -18.95 5.23 7.17
C TRP A 234 -18.68 4.78 8.62
N ALA A 235 -18.97 5.64 9.60
CA ALA A 235 -18.74 5.33 11.02
C ALA A 235 -19.49 4.06 11.48
N ARG A 236 -20.71 3.84 10.96
CA ARG A 236 -21.50 2.63 11.21
C ARG A 236 -20.86 1.40 10.58
N HIS A 237 -20.46 1.47 9.30
CA HIS A 237 -19.76 0.36 8.63
C HIS A 237 -18.48 0.01 9.39
N ARG A 238 -17.62 1.00 9.67
CA ARG A 238 -16.39 0.82 10.44
C ARG A 238 -16.64 0.12 11.78
N SER A 239 -17.61 0.59 12.56
CA SER A 239 -17.93 -0.01 13.87
C SER A 239 -18.36 -1.46 13.74
N ARG A 240 -19.20 -1.79 12.75
CA ARG A 240 -19.64 -3.17 12.47
C ARG A 240 -18.47 -4.06 12.02
N SER A 241 -17.62 -3.58 11.12
CA SER A 241 -16.46 -4.33 10.62
C SER A 241 -15.46 -4.65 11.74
N LEU A 242 -15.18 -3.67 12.60
CA LEU A 242 -14.31 -3.87 13.78
C LEU A 242 -14.93 -4.81 14.82
N GLU A 243 -16.25 -4.74 15.03
CA GLU A 243 -16.95 -5.66 15.92
C GLU A 243 -16.89 -7.10 15.38
N ASN A 244 -17.17 -7.28 14.08
CA ASN A 244 -17.08 -8.58 13.43
C ASN A 244 -15.67 -9.18 13.50
N ALA A 245 -14.63 -8.37 13.29
CA ALA A 245 -13.24 -8.81 13.35
C ALA A 245 -12.85 -9.33 14.76
N ARG A 246 -13.39 -8.73 15.82
CA ARG A 246 -13.15 -9.19 17.20
C ARG A 246 -13.75 -10.55 17.50
N PHE A 247 -14.85 -10.91 16.85
CA PHE A 247 -15.52 -12.20 17.06
C PHE A 247 -14.99 -13.30 16.15
N ASN A 248 -14.22 -12.96 15.12
CA ASN A 248 -13.62 -13.93 14.22
C ASN A 248 -12.09 -14.03 14.48
N PRO A 249 -11.63 -15.02 15.25
CA PRO A 249 -10.21 -15.17 15.56
C PRO A 249 -9.34 -15.45 14.32
N ASP A 250 -9.96 -15.89 13.22
CA ASP A 250 -9.28 -16.13 11.94
C ASP A 250 -9.29 -14.89 11.03
N SER A 251 -9.92 -13.79 11.44
CA SER A 251 -9.90 -12.53 10.70
C SER A 251 -8.72 -11.65 11.06
N GLU A 252 -8.23 -10.93 10.05
CA GLU A 252 -7.21 -9.90 10.21
C GLU A 252 -7.70 -8.83 11.21
N GLN A 253 -6.87 -8.52 12.20
CA GLN A 253 -7.19 -7.52 13.21
C GLN A 253 -6.67 -6.17 12.71
N TYR A 254 -7.55 -5.18 12.65
CA TYR A 254 -7.15 -3.80 12.33
C TYR A 254 -6.52 -3.16 13.57
N GLU A 255 -5.24 -2.81 13.48
CA GLU A 255 -4.42 -2.30 14.58
C GLU A 255 -4.08 -0.80 14.43
N ASP A 256 -3.95 -0.31 13.19
CA ASP A 256 -3.49 1.05 12.90
C ASP A 256 -4.56 1.85 12.14
N LEU A 257 -5.46 2.53 12.85
CA LEU A 257 -6.59 3.26 12.24
C LEU A 257 -6.51 4.77 12.46
N HIS A 258 -6.55 5.54 11.38
CA HIS A 258 -6.40 6.99 11.40
C HIS A 258 -7.67 7.76 11.02
N PHE A 259 -8.71 7.09 10.49
CA PHE A 259 -10.02 7.72 10.21
C PHE A 259 -11.23 6.78 10.39
#